data_AF-A0A5K3FXV8-F1
#
_entry.id   AF-A0A5K3FXV8-F1
#
_cell.length_a   1.000
_cell.length_b   1.000
_cell.length_c   1.000
_cell.angle_alpha   90.00
_cell.angle_beta   90.00
_cell.angle_gamma   90.00
#
_symmetry.space_group_name_H-M   'P 1'
#
loop_
_entity.id
_entity.type
_entity.pdbx_description
1 polymer ?
#
loop_
_entity_poly.entity_id
_entity_poly.type
_entity_poly.pdbx_seq_one_letter_code
_entity_poly.pdbx_strand_id
1 'polypeptide(L)'
;MLGSDFESVIEKVLIVLPPKRQTFLFSATMTEKVGKLQRVALRDPVRISTHENKFQTVASLRQYVMLVPQSELESYLIYLLRTSFSPLSTSIKGLEAIKLSTEENSLENIGEER
;
A
#
# COMPACT_ATOMS: atom_id res chain seq x y z
N MET A 1 -14.83 -3.90 1.36
CA MET A 1 -15.35 -5.28 1.47
C MET A 1 -15.72 -5.65 2.90
N LEU A 2 -14.95 -5.29 3.93
CA LEU A 2 -15.40 -5.35 5.34
C LEU A 2 -16.08 -4.02 5.76
N GLY A 3 -17.30 -3.79 5.27
CA GLY A 3 -18.20 -2.78 5.85
C GLY A 3 -18.71 -3.24 7.23
N SER A 4 -19.34 -2.35 7.99
CA SER A 4 -19.99 -2.68 9.28
C SER A 4 -20.94 -3.88 9.18
N ASP A 5 -21.53 -4.09 8.01
CA ASP A 5 -22.62 -5.03 7.83
C ASP A 5 -22.13 -6.45 7.49
N PHE A 6 -20.85 -6.63 7.15
CA PHE A 6 -20.29 -7.91 6.73
C PHE A 6 -19.88 -8.84 7.88
N GLU A 7 -19.57 -8.29 9.06
CA GLU A 7 -19.10 -9.09 10.20
C GLU A 7 -20.16 -10.10 10.65
N SER A 8 -21.40 -9.64 10.82
CA SER A 8 -22.54 -10.49 11.21
C SER A 8 -22.87 -11.56 10.16
N VAL A 9 -22.66 -11.25 8.88
CA VAL A 9 -22.90 -12.20 7.78
C VAL A 9 -21.85 -13.30 7.80
N ILE A 10 -20.58 -12.95 8.00
CA ILE A 10 -19.49 -13.92 8.07
C ILE A 10 -19.65 -14.82 9.29
N GLU A 11 -20.01 -14.29 10.45
CA GLU A 11 -20.27 -15.09 11.65
C GLU A 11 -21.37 -16.14 11.41
N LYS A 12 -22.48 -15.75 10.78
CA LYS A 12 -23.57 -16.68 10.42
C LYS A 12 -23.10 -17.79 9.48
N VAL A 13 -22.26 -17.46 8.49
CA VAL A 13 -21.69 -18.45 7.58
C VAL A 13 -20.77 -19.41 8.34
N LEU A 14 -19.90 -18.89 9.22
CA LEU A 14 -18.93 -19.70 9.95
C LEU A 14 -19.58 -20.72 10.90
N ILE A 15 -20.78 -20.44 11.43
CA ILE A 15 -21.55 -21.36 12.28
C ILE A 15 -22.05 -22.58 11.50
N VAL A 16 -22.44 -22.40 10.24
CA VAL A 16 -22.99 -23.49 9.40
C VAL A 16 -21.88 -24.37 8.82
N LEU A 17 -20.66 -23.84 8.69
CA LEU A 17 -19.53 -24.58 8.12
C LEU A 17 -19.02 -25.67 9.06
N PRO A 18 -18.57 -26.82 8.51
CA PRO A 18 -18.05 -27.92 9.31
C PRO A 18 -16.84 -27.48 10.15
N PRO A 19 -16.68 -28.02 11.38
CA PRO A 19 -15.65 -27.58 12.32
C PRO A 19 -14.24 -27.99 11.87
N LYS A 20 -14.09 -29.07 11.12
CA LYS A 20 -12.79 -29.51 10.58
C LYS A 20 -12.69 -29.09 9.12
N ARG A 21 -11.95 -28.01 8.88
CA ARG A 21 -11.71 -27.44 7.55
C ARG A 21 -10.35 -26.75 7.51
N GLN A 22 -9.76 -26.69 6.33
CA GLN A 22 -8.66 -25.78 6.05
C GLN A 22 -9.27 -24.44 5.61
N THR A 23 -8.77 -23.32 6.14
CA THR A 23 -9.29 -21.99 5.82
C THR A 23 -8.13 -21.07 5.53
N PHE A 24 -8.25 -20.28 4.47
CA PHE A 24 -7.29 -19.28 4.07
C PHE A 24 -7.95 -17.90 4.15
N LEU A 25 -7.24 -16.95 4.75
CA LEU A 25 -7.66 -15.56 4.83
C LEU A 25 -6.70 -14.70 4.02
N PHE A 26 -7.19 -14.12 2.94
CA PHE A 26 -6.44 -13.16 2.13
C PHE A 26 -6.90 -11.75 2.48
N SER A 27 -5.95 -10.90 2.84
CA SER A 27 -6.22 -9.48 3.08
C SER A 27 -5.07 -8.63 2.59
N ALA A 28 -5.40 -7.53 1.91
CA ALA A 28 -4.43 -6.51 1.52
C ALA A 28 -3.96 -5.66 2.71
N THR A 29 -4.74 -5.61 3.80
CA THR A 29 -4.42 -4.81 4.99
C THR A 29 -4.74 -5.56 6.27
N MET A 30 -3.95 -5.34 7.33
CA MET A 30 -4.24 -5.88 8.66
C MET A 30 -4.85 -4.78 9.52
N THR A 31 -6.16 -4.84 9.68
CA THR A 31 -6.93 -3.98 10.58
C THR A 31 -7.42 -4.79 11.78
N GLU A 32 -7.86 -4.12 12.86
CA GLU A 32 -8.42 -4.81 14.02
C GLU A 32 -9.61 -5.71 13.67
N LYS A 33 -10.46 -5.28 12.72
CA LYS A 33 -11.60 -6.07 12.21
C LYS A 33 -11.14 -7.36 11.55
N VAL A 34 -10.10 -7.29 10.71
CA VAL A 34 -9.49 -8.49 10.10
C VAL A 34 -8.88 -9.39 11.17
N GLY A 35 -8.26 -8.81 12.20
CA GLY A 35 -7.71 -9.57 13.34
C GLY A 35 -8.77 -10.31 14.15
N LYS A 36 -9.94 -9.71 14.38
CA LYS A 36 -11.09 -10.40 14.99
C LYS A 36 -11.55 -11.58 14.13
N LEU A 37 -11.74 -11.34 12.83
CA LEU A 37 -12.14 -12.38 11.89
C LEU A 37 -11.14 -13.53 11.83
N GLN A 38 -9.84 -13.24 11.83
CA GLN A 38 -8.78 -14.24 11.83
C GLN A 38 -8.91 -15.19 13.03
N ARG A 39 -9.20 -14.67 14.22
CA ARG A 39 -9.35 -15.47 15.46
C ARG A 39 -10.57 -16.39 15.43
N VAL A 40 -11.64 -15.98 14.76
CA VAL A 40 -12.88 -16.78 14.67
C VAL A 40 -12.82 -17.78 13.52
N ALA A 41 -12.22 -17.38 12.39
CA ALA A 41 -12.25 -18.16 11.16
C ALA A 41 -11.13 -19.21 11.05
N LEU A 42 -9.97 -18.99 11.69
CA LEU A 42 -8.78 -19.83 11.55
C LEU A 42 -8.41 -20.56 12.84
N ARG A 43 -7.71 -21.70 12.70
CA ARG A 43 -7.09 -22.44 13.80
C ARG A 43 -5.59 -22.53 13.53
N ASP A 44 -4.79 -22.08 14.48
CA ASP A 44 -3.31 -22.04 14.41
C ASP A 44 -2.76 -21.57 13.04
N PRO A 45 -3.10 -20.33 12.60
CA PRO A 45 -2.75 -19.88 11.26
C PRO A 45 -1.29 -19.46 11.13
N VAL A 46 -0.63 -19.92 10.06
CA VAL A 46 0.65 -19.37 9.62
C VAL A 46 0.40 -18.05 8.87
N ARG A 47 1.07 -16.97 9.29
CA ARG A 47 0.98 -15.67 8.63
C ARG A 47 2.10 -15.53 7.59
N ILE A 48 1.72 -15.21 6.36
CA ILE A 48 2.64 -14.87 5.27
C ILE A 48 2.35 -13.43 4.87
N SER A 49 3.37 -12.58 4.87
CA SER A 49 3.26 -11.18 4.46
C SER A 49 4.47 -10.79 3.63
N THR A 50 4.23 -10.05 2.56
CA THR A 50 5.26 -9.43 1.71
C THR A 50 5.63 -8.03 2.20
N HIS A 51 4.94 -7.53 3.24
CA HIS A 51 5.15 -6.17 3.74
C HIS A 51 6.19 -6.15 4.84
N GLU A 52 7.25 -5.37 4.63
CA GLU A 52 8.25 -5.07 5.66
C GLU A 52 7.80 -3.94 6.61
N ASN A 53 7.04 -2.98 6.08
CA ASN A 53 6.50 -1.86 6.85
C ASN A 53 5.09 -1.48 6.35
N LYS A 54 4.30 -0.79 7.20
CA LYS A 54 2.97 -0.26 6.91
C LYS A 54 2.95 0.67 5.69
N PHE A 55 4.04 1.40 5.45
CA PHE A 55 4.18 2.38 4.38
C PHE A 55 5.25 1.97 3.35
N GLN A 56 5.23 0.71 2.92
CA GLN A 56 6.15 0.22 1.90
C GLN A 56 5.71 0.68 0.50
N THR A 57 6.53 1.50 -0.15
CA THR A 57 6.40 1.79 -1.57
C THR A 57 7.06 0.70 -2.41
N VAL A 58 6.55 0.44 -3.61
CA VAL A 58 7.18 -0.52 -4.53
C VAL A 58 8.56 0.00 -4.96
N ALA A 59 9.59 -0.86 -4.94
CA ALA A 59 10.96 -0.47 -5.29
C ALA A 59 11.12 0.08 -6.72
N SER A 60 10.24 -0.31 -7.64
CA SER A 60 10.23 0.18 -9.02
C SER A 60 9.53 1.53 -9.19
N LEU A 61 8.89 2.08 -8.14
CA LEU A 61 8.15 3.33 -8.22
C LEU A 61 9.11 4.51 -8.35
N ARG A 62 9.08 5.20 -9.50
CA ARG A 62 9.86 6.42 -9.72
C ARG A 62 9.08 7.62 -9.22
N GLN A 63 9.60 8.30 -8.22
CA GLN A 63 8.94 9.44 -7.57
C GLN A 63 9.73 10.72 -7.83
N TYR A 64 9.02 11.77 -8.23
CA TYR A 64 9.59 13.09 -8.54
C TYR A 64 8.73 14.18 -7.93
N VAL A 65 9.36 15.25 -7.47
CA VAL A 65 8.70 16.45 -6.92
C VAL A 65 9.15 17.67 -7.69
N MET A 66 8.20 18.55 -7.98
CA MET A 66 8.45 19.86 -8.56
C MET A 66 7.76 20.91 -7.69
N LEU A 67 8.52 21.91 -7.27
CA LEU A 67 7.97 23.04 -6.52
C LEU A 67 7.37 24.02 -7.52
N VAL A 68 6.08 24.30 -7.38
CA VAL A 68 5.29 25.09 -8.34
C VAL A 68 4.44 26.12 -7.60
N PRO A 69 4.38 27.39 -8.04
CA PRO A 69 3.40 28.34 -7.53
C PRO A 69 1.97 27.86 -7.79
N GLN A 70 1.11 27.91 -6.77
CA GLN A 70 -0.27 27.42 -6.88
C GLN A 70 -1.05 28.04 -8.06
N SER A 71 -0.79 29.31 -8.38
CA SER A 71 -1.43 30.04 -9.49
C SER A 71 -1.07 29.51 -10.88
N GLU A 72 0.01 28.75 -11.01
CA GLU A 72 0.56 28.30 -12.29
C GLU A 72 0.48 26.78 -12.49
N LEU A 73 -0.21 26.06 -11.60
CA LEU A 73 -0.28 24.60 -11.58
C LEU A 73 -0.67 23.99 -12.93
N GLU A 74 -1.60 24.62 -13.64
CA GLU A 74 -2.05 24.19 -14.97
C GLU A 74 -0.94 24.34 -16.03
N SER A 75 -0.19 25.43 -16.01
CA SER A 75 0.91 25.66 -16.95
C SER A 75 2.03 24.62 -16.78
N TYR A 76 2.35 24.28 -15.53
CA TYR A 76 3.33 23.26 -15.21
C TYR A 76 2.84 21.86 -15.58
N LEU A 77 1.54 21.57 -15.40
CA LEU A 77 0.94 20.32 -15.87
C LEU A 77 1.03 20.19 -17.40
N ILE A 78 0.70 21.25 -18.14
CA ILE A 78 0.80 21.27 -19.61
C ILE A 78 2.26 21.06 -20.04
N TYR A 79 3.22 21.70 -19.37
CA TYR A 79 4.64 21.49 -19.60
C TYR A 79 5.04 20.02 -19.38
N LEU A 80 4.63 19.41 -18.27
CA LEU A 80 4.93 18.00 -17.97
C LEU A 80 4.33 17.04 -19.01
N LEU A 81 3.08 17.26 -19.40
CA LEU A 81 2.41 16.45 -20.44
C LEU A 81 3.12 16.60 -21.78
N ARG A 82 3.45 17.82 -22.19
CA ARG A 82 4.17 18.07 -23.43
C ARG A 82 5.54 17.39 -23.43
N THR A 83 6.30 17.52 -22.35
CA THR A 83 7.63 16.89 -22.22
C THR A 83 7.56 15.36 -22.19
N SER A 84 6.50 14.78 -21.60
CA SER A 84 6.36 13.32 -21.48
C SER A 84 5.87 12.65 -22.77
N PHE A 85 5.04 13.34 -23.56
CA PHE A 85 4.37 12.75 -24.72
C PHE A 85 4.79 13.34 -26.08
N SER A 86 5.57 14.43 -26.11
CA SER A 86 6.07 15.03 -27.35
C SER A 86 7.47 14.51 -27.70
N PRO A 87 7.75 14.15 -28.97
CA PRO A 87 9.08 13.75 -29.42
C PRO A 87 10.08 14.91 -29.47
N LEU A 88 9.62 16.16 -29.42
CA LEU A 88 10.46 17.35 -29.35
C LEU A 88 10.71 17.72 -27.88
N SER A 89 11.52 16.91 -27.20
CA SER A 89 11.89 17.15 -25.80
C SER A 89 12.66 18.47 -25.68
N THR A 90 11.99 19.49 -25.15
CA THR A 90 12.62 20.77 -24.82
C THR A 90 12.84 20.78 -23.31
N SER A 91 14.02 20.37 -22.88
CA SER A 91 14.43 20.53 -21.49
C SER A 91 14.62 22.01 -21.19
N ILE A 92 13.77 22.58 -20.34
CA ILE A 92 13.90 23.97 -19.88
C ILE A 92 14.79 23.97 -18.64
N LYS A 93 15.96 24.61 -18.74
CA LYS A 93 16.89 24.75 -17.61
C LYS A 93 16.17 25.43 -16.43
N GLY A 94 16.27 24.84 -15.25
CA GLY A 94 15.64 25.35 -14.01
C GLY A 94 14.25 24.79 -13.71
N LEU A 95 13.66 23.98 -14.61
CA LEU A 95 12.39 23.26 -14.42
C LEU A 95 12.61 21.76 -14.20
N GLU A 96 13.72 21.41 -13.54
CA GLU A 96 14.09 20.03 -13.29
C GLU A 96 13.31 19.49 -12.07
N ALA A 97 12.70 18.32 -12.23
CA ALA A 97 12.03 17.66 -11.12
C ALA A 97 13.06 17.01 -10.20
N ILE A 98 12.90 17.20 -8.89
CA ILE A 98 13.73 16.58 -7.87
C ILE A 98 13.32 15.12 -7.76
N LYS A 99 14.23 14.20 -8.08
CA LYS A 99 14.01 12.76 -7.88
C LYS A 99 14.07 12.46 -6.39
N LEU A 100 13.00 11.90 -5.84
CA LEU A 100 13.00 11.39 -4.48
C LEU A 100 13.77 10.07 -4.46
N SER A 101 14.89 10.02 -3.72
CA SER A 101 15.49 8.75 -3.33
C SER A 101 14.63 8.13 -2.22
N THR A 102 14.28 6.86 -2.39
CA THR A 102 13.89 6.03 -1.25
C THR A 102 15.17 5.68 -0.51
N GLU A 103 15.52 6.48 0.51
CA GLU A 103 16.48 6.05 1.54
C GLU A 103 15.85 4.86 2.28
N GLU A 104 16.48 3.69 2.18
CA GLU A 104 16.17 2.54 3.01
C GLU A 104 16.63 2.85 4.44
N ASN A 105 15.69 3.17 5.33
CA ASN A 105 15.94 3.10 6.77
C ASN A 105 16.03 1.63 7.18
N SER A 106 17.19 1.03 6.94
CA SER A 106 17.67 -0.16 7.64
C SER A 106 18.06 0.24 9.05
N LEU A 107 17.06 0.45 9.91
CA LEU A 107 17.27 0.40 11.36
C LEU A 107 16.85 -0.99 11.82
N GLU A 108 17.88 -1.80 12.03
CA GLU A 108 17.92 -2.97 12.90
C GLU A 108 16.99 -2.81 14.10
N ASN A 109 15.98 -3.67 14.22
CA ASN A 109 15.50 -4.08 15.52
C ASN A 109 16.05 -5.48 15.79
N ILE A 110 17.23 -5.46 16.40
CA ILE A 110 17.81 -6.54 17.18
C ILE A 110 16.78 -6.95 18.25
N GLY A 111 16.51 -8.26 18.29
CA GLY A 111 16.04 -9.08 19.41
C GLY A 111 15.17 -8.50 20.53
N GLU A 112 14.03 -9.17 20.77
CA GLU A 112 13.60 -9.68 22.09
C GLU A 112 12.38 -10.59 21.82
N GLU A 113 12.56 -11.91 21.79
CA GLU A 113 12.37 -12.86 22.90
C GLU A 113 10.90 -13.10 23.32
N ARG A 114 10.47 -14.34 23.07
CA ARG A 114 9.34 -15.13 23.63
C ARG A 114 7.98 -15.06 22.95
#